data_AF-A0A9E6VRI5-F1
#
_entry.id   AF-A0A9E6VRI5-F1
#
_cell.length_a   1.000
_cell.length_b   1.000
_cell.length_c   1.000
_cell.angle_alpha   90.00
_cell.angle_beta   90.00
_cell.angle_gamma   90.00
#
_symmetry.space_group_name_H-M   'P 1'
#
loop_
_entity.id
_entity.type
_entity.pdbx_description
1 polymer ?
#
loop_
_entity_poly.entity_id
_entity_poly.type
_entity_poly.pdbx_seq_one_letter_code
_entity_poly.pdbx_strand_id
1 'polypeptide(L)'
;MKLISISALVLSISMLCSCGGKEENSKTGDSAKTGGDTVATVKLSPEMEALSARFKASDTWPYKVDSLRIEDITKADSLSAAEVKILSSVQAKHELTDAAEWDLKSFYKIDSIKSKNGYAKYCEGLDIGMIKYANAYALDKLVMDEHTTLLVWGLRTESYEACPYSHDKSVYFTIIRDGAVSGGFLLGRLMGAADAPVYMNAQIQGNLEKDGRFTLEARSINNDEGSEDFEMLEKARYTGQVTDGKLGAVTDVKEKPVKVAIKKS
;
A
#
# COMPACT_ATOMS: atom_id res chain seq x y z
N MET A 1 -27.57 -21.37 -8.55
CA MET A 1 -26.15 -21.54 -8.16
C MET A 1 -26.11 -21.56 -6.63
N LYS A 2 -25.64 -22.64 -6.02
CA LYS A 2 -25.82 -22.92 -4.58
C LYS A 2 -24.86 -22.07 -3.73
N LEU A 3 -25.42 -21.27 -2.83
CA LEU A 3 -24.72 -20.66 -1.69
C LEU A 3 -24.21 -21.76 -0.76
N ILE A 4 -22.90 -21.79 -0.51
CA ILE A 4 -22.31 -22.58 0.57
C ILE A 4 -21.86 -21.59 1.65
N SER A 5 -22.58 -21.64 2.77
CA SER A 5 -22.25 -21.03 4.05
C SER A 5 -21.93 -22.16 5.02
N ILE A 6 -20.73 -22.21 5.59
CA ILE A 6 -20.33 -22.96 6.82
C ILE A 6 -19.07 -22.24 7.36
N SER A 7 -19.16 -21.40 8.39
CA SER A 7 -19.11 -21.69 9.84
C SER A 7 -17.77 -22.23 10.38
N ALA A 8 -17.15 -21.38 11.19
CA ALA A 8 -16.25 -21.58 12.34
C ALA A 8 -15.64 -22.96 12.63
N LEU A 9 -14.33 -22.96 12.94
CA LEU A 9 -13.75 -23.87 13.93
C LEU A 9 -12.75 -23.13 14.82
N VAL A 10 -13.11 -22.99 16.10
CA VAL A 10 -12.22 -22.64 17.21
C VAL A 10 -11.51 -23.91 17.65
N LEU A 11 -10.19 -23.86 17.86
CA LEU A 11 -9.52 -24.79 18.77
C LEU A 11 -8.45 -24.03 19.58
N SER A 12 -8.70 -23.98 20.89
CA SER A 12 -7.80 -23.54 21.96
C SER A 12 -6.74 -24.61 22.29
N ILE A 13 -5.86 -24.31 23.27
CA ILE A 13 -4.89 -25.18 24.01
C ILE A 13 -3.45 -25.03 23.47
N SER A 14 -2.39 -24.68 24.23
CA SER A 14 -2.19 -24.48 25.68
C SER A 14 -0.96 -23.61 25.94
N MET A 15 -1.02 -22.84 27.04
CA MET A 15 0.15 -22.38 27.79
C MET A 15 0.95 -23.57 28.31
N LEU A 16 2.28 -23.51 28.17
CA LEU A 16 3.21 -24.14 29.10
C LEU A 16 4.20 -23.08 29.57
N CYS A 17 4.04 -22.68 30.82
CA CYS A 17 5.10 -22.07 31.61
C CYS A 17 6.25 -23.07 31.77
N SER A 18 7.48 -22.60 31.58
CA SER A 18 8.64 -23.19 32.25
C SER A 18 9.53 -22.05 32.74
N CYS A 19 9.42 -21.77 34.04
CA CYS A 19 10.42 -21.05 34.81
C CYS A 19 11.50 -22.05 35.21
N GLY A 20 12.76 -21.74 34.90
CA GLY A 20 13.92 -22.48 35.38
C GLY A 20 15.11 -21.53 35.47
N GLY A 21 15.26 -20.89 36.63
CA GLY A 21 16.37 -19.99 36.91
C GLY A 21 17.68 -20.73 37.17
N LYS A 22 18.78 -20.03 36.94
CA LYS A 22 20.00 -20.15 37.76
C LYS A 22 20.77 -18.84 37.67
N GLU A 23 20.83 -18.15 38.81
CA GLU A 23 21.76 -17.07 39.06
C GLU A 23 23.17 -17.66 39.17
N GLU A 24 24.12 -17.09 38.45
CA GLU A 24 25.53 -17.15 38.81
C GLU A 24 26.09 -15.74 38.86
N ASN A 25 26.63 -15.44 40.03
CA ASN A 25 27.13 -14.15 40.46
C ASN A 25 28.64 -14.12 40.18
N SER A 26 29.12 -13.22 39.32
CA SER A 26 30.55 -12.98 39.13
C SER A 26 30.84 -11.48 39.12
N LYS A 27 31.81 -11.13 39.96
CA LYS A 27 32.23 -9.78 40.35
C LYS A 27 33.10 -9.09 39.30
N THR A 28 32.86 -7.78 39.20
CA THR A 28 33.84 -6.67 39.19
C THR A 28 35.00 -6.69 38.20
N GLY A 29 35.05 -5.70 37.32
CA GLY A 29 36.26 -5.34 36.57
C GLY A 29 36.06 -4.22 35.55
N ASP A 30 36.29 -2.99 36.02
CA ASP A 30 36.93 -1.86 35.32
C ASP A 30 36.38 -1.22 34.03
N SER A 31 36.26 0.11 34.13
CA SER A 31 36.48 1.17 33.13
C SER A 31 36.18 0.88 31.66
N ALA A 32 35.07 1.44 31.15
CA ALA A 32 34.92 1.71 29.73
C ALA A 32 34.42 3.14 29.48
N LYS A 33 35.33 3.90 28.87
CA LYS A 33 35.17 5.16 28.16
C LYS A 33 33.76 5.39 27.61
N THR A 34 33.22 6.58 27.88
CA THR A 34 32.26 7.29 27.03
C THR A 34 32.86 7.46 25.63
N GLY A 35 32.72 6.43 24.80
CA GLY A 35 32.83 6.56 23.36
C GLY A 35 31.61 7.32 22.87
N GLY A 36 31.82 8.49 22.28
CA GLY A 36 30.77 9.13 21.50
C GLY A 36 30.37 8.14 20.42
N ASP A 37 29.13 7.67 20.47
CA ASP A 37 28.52 6.88 19.41
C ASP A 37 28.53 7.75 18.15
N THR A 38 29.57 7.59 17.34
CA THR A 38 29.52 7.93 15.93
C THR A 38 28.47 7.02 15.33
N VAL A 39 27.24 7.52 15.26
CA VAL A 39 26.11 6.92 14.54
C VAL A 39 26.64 6.48 13.18
N ALA A 40 26.74 5.17 12.98
CA ALA A 40 27.23 4.60 11.75
C ALA A 40 26.25 4.99 10.65
N THR A 41 26.63 5.97 9.81
CA THR A 41 25.79 6.42 8.71
C THR A 41 25.65 5.26 7.73
N VAL A 42 24.44 4.72 7.61
CA VAL A 42 24.12 3.68 6.63
C VAL A 42 24.43 4.22 5.24
N LYS A 43 25.40 3.59 4.55
CA LYS A 43 25.75 3.97 3.18
C LYS A 43 24.77 3.32 2.21
N LEU A 44 23.92 4.12 1.60
CA LEU A 44 23.01 3.71 0.55
C LEU A 44 23.79 3.37 -0.74
N SER A 45 23.22 2.52 -1.60
CA SER A 45 23.75 2.40 -2.96
C SER A 45 23.49 3.70 -3.74
N PRO A 46 24.33 4.08 -4.72
CA PRO A 46 24.11 5.30 -5.50
C PRO A 46 22.74 5.37 -6.17
N GLU A 47 22.21 4.21 -6.59
CA GLU A 47 20.87 4.08 -7.16
C GLU A 47 19.77 4.39 -6.13
N MET A 48 19.91 3.87 -4.90
CA MET A 48 18.95 4.13 -3.83
C MET A 48 19.03 5.58 -3.31
N GLU A 49 20.23 6.18 -3.30
CA GLU A 49 20.40 7.61 -2.98
C GLU A 49 19.68 8.48 -4.00
N ALA A 50 19.90 8.21 -5.30
CA ALA A 50 19.25 8.93 -6.38
C ALA A 50 17.72 8.79 -6.32
N LEU A 51 17.22 7.57 -6.09
CA LEU A 51 15.79 7.31 -5.92
C LEU A 51 15.24 8.04 -4.69
N SER A 52 15.89 7.95 -3.54
CA SER A 52 15.44 8.58 -2.29
C SER A 52 15.46 10.12 -2.34
N ALA A 53 16.24 10.70 -3.24
CA ALA A 53 16.27 12.15 -3.49
C ALA A 53 15.06 12.65 -4.29
N ARG A 54 14.34 11.75 -5.00
CA ARG A 54 13.09 12.07 -5.73
C ARG A 54 11.92 12.39 -4.80
N PHE A 55 11.98 11.96 -3.55
CA PHE A 55 10.88 12.05 -2.60
C PHE A 55 11.01 13.27 -1.71
N LYS A 56 9.91 13.99 -1.52
CA LYS A 56 9.85 15.13 -0.60
C LYS A 56 9.99 14.64 0.84
N ALA A 57 10.93 15.18 1.60
CA ALA A 57 11.02 14.88 3.03
C ALA A 57 9.76 15.34 3.77
N SER A 58 9.24 14.49 4.66
CA SER A 58 8.12 14.82 5.53
C SER A 58 8.39 14.33 6.94
N ASP A 59 8.25 15.25 7.91
CA ASP A 59 8.35 14.96 9.33
C ASP A 59 6.97 14.93 10.02
N THR A 60 5.90 14.92 9.22
CA THR A 60 4.53 14.95 9.73
C THR A 60 4.09 13.56 10.16
N TRP A 61 3.85 13.41 11.46
CA TRP A 61 3.33 12.20 12.08
C TRP A 61 2.09 12.52 12.94
N PRO A 62 1.06 11.66 12.95
CA PRO A 62 0.92 10.48 12.09
C PRO A 62 0.75 10.88 10.62
N TYR A 63 1.27 10.04 9.72
CA TYR A 63 1.17 10.24 8.28
C TYR A 63 -0.18 9.72 7.79
N LYS A 64 -1.01 10.63 7.29
CA LYS A 64 -2.39 10.36 6.87
C LYS A 64 -2.52 10.34 5.36
N VAL A 65 -3.15 9.29 4.84
CA VAL A 65 -3.55 9.15 3.44
C VAL A 65 -5.07 9.13 3.39
N ASP A 66 -5.66 10.31 3.20
CA ASP A 66 -7.09 10.49 2.98
C ASP A 66 -7.44 10.58 1.47
N SER A 67 -8.71 10.75 1.14
CA SER A 67 -9.14 10.88 -0.27
C SER A 67 -8.48 12.05 -0.98
N LEU A 68 -8.33 13.21 -0.32
CA LEU A 68 -7.75 14.39 -0.95
C LEU A 68 -6.29 14.14 -1.32
N ARG A 69 -5.53 13.48 -0.42
CA ARG A 69 -4.14 13.09 -0.69
C ARG A 69 -4.04 12.12 -1.86
N ILE A 70 -4.94 11.13 -1.94
CA ILE A 70 -4.98 10.15 -3.02
C ILE A 70 -5.35 10.80 -4.36
N GLU A 71 -6.31 11.74 -4.37
CA GLU A 71 -6.66 12.49 -5.57
C GLU A 71 -5.48 13.31 -6.12
N ASP A 72 -4.68 13.87 -5.20
CA ASP A 72 -3.57 14.77 -5.47
C ASP A 72 -2.23 14.08 -5.83
N ILE A 73 -2.18 12.73 -5.92
CA ILE A 73 -0.92 12.03 -6.24
C ILE A 73 -0.31 12.48 -7.58
N THR A 74 -1.12 12.96 -8.52
CA THR A 74 -0.68 13.40 -9.84
C THR A 74 0.07 14.74 -9.83
N LYS A 75 0.08 15.45 -8.70
CA LYS A 75 0.83 16.71 -8.50
C LYS A 75 2.30 16.46 -8.15
N ALA A 76 2.68 15.22 -7.83
CA ALA A 76 4.03 14.83 -7.49
C ALA A 76 4.88 14.48 -8.72
N ASP A 77 6.19 14.30 -8.51
CA ASP A 77 7.13 13.96 -9.57
C ASP A 77 6.90 12.53 -10.09
N SER A 78 6.87 12.36 -11.41
CA SER A 78 6.66 11.07 -12.05
C SER A 78 7.84 10.10 -11.84
N LEU A 79 7.55 8.86 -11.48
CA LEU A 79 8.54 7.77 -11.37
C LEU A 79 8.61 6.96 -12.68
N SER A 80 9.80 6.49 -13.01
CA SER A 80 10.07 5.61 -14.16
C SER A 80 9.84 4.13 -13.82
N ALA A 81 9.76 3.26 -14.85
CA ALA A 81 9.69 1.82 -14.65
C ALA A 81 10.84 1.23 -13.81
N ALA A 82 12.06 1.73 -13.98
CA ALA A 82 13.22 1.25 -13.22
C ALA A 82 13.07 1.56 -11.72
N GLU A 83 12.68 2.78 -11.40
CA GLU A 83 12.47 3.24 -10.02
C GLU A 83 11.34 2.47 -9.35
N VAL A 84 10.19 2.31 -10.01
CA VAL A 84 9.05 1.54 -9.46
C VAL A 84 9.40 0.07 -9.26
N LYS A 85 10.21 -0.52 -10.14
CA LYS A 85 10.66 -1.92 -9.99
C LYS A 85 11.49 -2.13 -8.72
N ILE A 86 12.29 -1.14 -8.33
CA ILE A 86 13.01 -1.15 -7.05
C ILE A 86 12.00 -1.05 -5.90
N LEU A 87 11.11 -0.05 -5.95
CA LEU A 87 10.12 0.21 -4.91
C LEU A 87 9.18 -0.98 -4.65
N SER A 88 8.80 -1.70 -5.70
CA SER A 88 7.88 -2.85 -5.64
C SER A 88 8.61 -4.20 -5.56
N SER A 89 9.93 -4.23 -5.36
CA SER A 89 10.71 -5.47 -5.40
C SER A 89 10.38 -6.44 -4.26
N VAL A 90 9.95 -5.92 -3.12
CA VAL A 90 9.54 -6.68 -1.94
C VAL A 90 8.18 -6.18 -1.46
N GLN A 91 7.12 -6.50 -2.20
CA GLN A 91 5.74 -6.21 -1.79
C GLN A 91 5.18 -7.36 -0.94
N ALA A 92 4.58 -7.05 0.21
CA ALA A 92 3.93 -8.09 1.00
C ALA A 92 2.67 -8.61 0.28
N LYS A 93 2.46 -9.93 0.34
CA LYS A 93 1.27 -10.57 -0.25
C LYS A 93 0.09 -10.47 0.71
N HIS A 94 -1.00 -9.87 0.24
CA HIS A 94 -2.23 -9.67 0.99
C HIS A 94 -3.37 -9.32 0.04
N GLU A 95 -4.63 -9.57 0.43
CA GLU A 95 -5.81 -9.28 -0.41
C GLU A 95 -5.86 -7.81 -0.89
N LEU A 96 -5.41 -6.88 -0.05
CA LEU A 96 -5.33 -5.45 -0.38
C LEU A 96 -4.33 -5.12 -1.49
N THR A 97 -3.37 -6.01 -1.74
CA THR A 97 -2.28 -5.82 -2.71
C THR A 97 -2.40 -6.74 -3.93
N ASP A 98 -3.41 -7.62 -3.99
CA ASP A 98 -3.55 -8.59 -5.09
C ASP A 98 -3.74 -7.90 -6.45
N ALA A 99 -4.42 -6.76 -6.48
CA ALA A 99 -4.58 -5.95 -7.69
C ALA A 99 -3.27 -5.31 -8.18
N ALA A 100 -2.31 -5.08 -7.27
CA ALA A 100 -1.09 -4.33 -7.57
C ALA A 100 -0.25 -4.99 -8.67
N GLU A 101 -0.23 -6.32 -8.75
CA GLU A 101 0.51 -7.03 -9.80
C GLU A 101 0.00 -6.66 -11.20
N TRP A 102 -1.32 -6.57 -11.38
CA TRP A 102 -1.92 -6.23 -12.66
C TRP A 102 -1.67 -4.75 -13.01
N ASP A 103 -1.84 -3.85 -12.04
CA ASP A 103 -1.59 -2.41 -12.24
C ASP A 103 -0.12 -2.13 -12.57
N LEU A 104 0.81 -2.78 -11.87
CA LEU A 104 2.25 -2.67 -12.13
C LEU A 104 2.62 -3.18 -13.51
N LYS A 105 2.06 -4.32 -13.95
CA LYS A 105 2.27 -4.84 -15.31
C LYS A 105 1.79 -3.84 -16.37
N SER A 106 0.62 -3.24 -16.16
CA SER A 106 0.07 -2.21 -17.06
C SER A 106 0.97 -0.97 -17.09
N PHE A 107 1.45 -0.52 -15.94
CA PHE A 107 2.41 0.57 -15.83
C PHE A 107 3.71 0.29 -16.59
N TYR A 108 4.37 -0.85 -16.35
CA TYR A 108 5.63 -1.20 -17.04
C TYR A 108 5.47 -1.29 -18.55
N LYS A 109 4.34 -1.84 -19.02
CA LYS A 109 4.02 -1.90 -20.45
C LYS A 109 3.91 -0.51 -21.05
N ILE A 110 3.13 0.38 -20.42
CA ILE A 110 2.86 1.72 -20.94
C ILE A 110 4.11 2.61 -20.85
N ASP A 111 4.90 2.54 -19.79
CA ASP A 111 6.16 3.27 -19.66
C ASP A 111 7.17 2.85 -20.76
N SER A 112 7.27 1.54 -21.03
CA SER A 112 8.09 1.00 -22.11
C SER A 112 7.64 1.47 -23.51
N ILE A 113 6.33 1.64 -23.72
CA ILE A 113 5.77 2.20 -24.96
C ILE A 113 6.09 3.69 -25.08
N LYS A 114 5.92 4.46 -24.00
CA LYS A 114 6.19 5.90 -23.95
C LYS A 114 7.66 6.22 -24.22
N SER A 115 8.59 5.47 -23.61
CA SER A 115 10.04 5.65 -23.82
C SER A 115 10.50 5.43 -25.27
N LYS A 116 9.69 4.76 -26.09
CA LYS A 116 9.93 4.53 -27.52
C LYS A 116 9.11 5.45 -28.44
N ASN A 117 8.51 6.51 -27.89
CA ASN A 117 7.59 7.40 -28.59
C ASN A 117 6.39 6.67 -29.25
N GLY A 118 6.03 5.47 -28.76
CA GLY A 118 4.98 4.63 -29.34
C GLY A 118 3.58 4.91 -28.80
N TYR A 119 3.44 5.87 -27.88
CA TYR A 119 2.20 6.05 -27.11
C TYR A 119 1.01 6.51 -27.96
N ALA A 120 1.24 7.33 -29.00
CA ALA A 120 0.17 7.74 -29.92
C ALA A 120 -0.43 6.52 -30.63
N LYS A 121 0.42 5.68 -31.24
CA LYS A 121 0.00 4.43 -31.89
C LYS A 121 -0.65 3.45 -30.92
N TYR A 122 -0.18 3.40 -29.67
CA TYR A 122 -0.84 2.62 -28.63
C TYR A 122 -2.28 3.10 -28.41
N CYS A 123 -2.48 4.42 -28.26
CA CYS A 123 -3.80 4.99 -28.06
C CYS A 123 -4.75 4.73 -29.24
N GLU A 124 -4.24 4.76 -30.48
CA GLU A 124 -5.03 4.45 -31.69
C GLU A 124 -5.49 2.98 -31.75
N GLY A 125 -4.79 2.08 -31.05
CA GLY A 125 -5.09 0.65 -31.01
C GLY A 125 -5.71 0.16 -29.70
N LEU A 126 -6.17 1.07 -28.84
CA LEU A 126 -6.87 0.69 -27.61
C LEU A 126 -8.26 0.13 -27.92
N ASP A 127 -8.56 -1.01 -27.32
CA ASP A 127 -9.90 -1.59 -27.25
C ASP A 127 -10.57 -1.21 -25.91
N ILE A 128 -11.88 -1.44 -25.82
CA ILE A 128 -12.69 -1.17 -24.62
C ILE A 128 -12.12 -1.93 -23.42
N GLY A 129 -12.01 -1.22 -22.28
CA GLY A 129 -11.52 -1.79 -21.03
C GLY A 129 -9.98 -1.93 -20.96
N MET A 130 -9.24 -1.65 -22.03
CA MET A 130 -7.78 -1.62 -21.99
C MET A 130 -7.28 -0.41 -21.18
N ILE A 131 -6.21 -0.56 -20.41
CA ILE A 131 -5.61 0.55 -19.66
C ILE A 131 -5.02 1.59 -20.60
N LYS A 132 -5.55 2.82 -20.56
CA LYS A 132 -5.02 3.96 -21.30
C LYS A 132 -3.90 4.64 -20.53
N TYR A 133 -4.15 4.92 -19.26
CA TYR A 133 -3.23 5.65 -18.40
C TYR A 133 -2.69 4.74 -17.31
N ALA A 134 -1.37 4.70 -17.18
CA ALA A 134 -0.69 4.13 -16.02
C ALA A 134 0.54 4.99 -15.73
N ASN A 135 0.56 5.66 -14.56
CA ASN A 135 1.66 6.52 -14.14
C ASN A 135 1.94 6.31 -12.64
N ALA A 136 3.20 6.42 -12.24
CA ALA A 136 3.62 6.37 -10.85
C ALA A 136 4.23 7.70 -10.41
N TYR A 137 4.16 8.02 -9.12
CA TYR A 137 4.53 9.32 -8.57
C TYR A 137 5.27 9.20 -7.22
N ALA A 138 6.34 9.98 -7.02
CA ALA A 138 7.11 10.05 -5.77
C ALA A 138 6.44 11.05 -4.82
N LEU A 139 5.84 10.56 -3.71
CA LEU A 139 5.06 11.40 -2.82
C LEU A 139 5.92 11.98 -1.70
N ASP A 140 6.27 11.14 -0.72
CA ASP A 140 6.95 11.57 0.50
C ASP A 140 8.00 10.56 0.95
N LYS A 141 9.02 11.04 1.66
CA LYS A 141 10.01 10.26 2.38
C LYS A 141 9.84 10.50 3.86
N LEU A 142 9.61 9.43 4.60
CA LEU A 142 9.38 9.45 6.05
C LEU A 142 10.53 8.73 6.75
N VAL A 143 11.21 9.40 7.67
CA VAL A 143 12.25 8.77 8.49
C VAL A 143 11.61 8.28 9.79
N MET A 144 11.56 6.96 9.98
CA MET A 144 11.04 6.36 11.21
C MET A 144 12.12 6.39 12.30
N ASP A 145 13.31 5.91 11.95
CA ASP A 145 14.50 5.84 12.79
C ASP A 145 15.77 5.98 11.94
N GLU A 146 16.94 5.86 12.56
CA GLU A 146 18.26 6.03 11.92
C GLU A 146 18.54 5.03 10.79
N HIS A 147 17.81 3.92 10.78
CA HIS A 147 18.02 2.81 9.85
C HIS A 147 16.83 2.54 8.94
N THR A 148 15.65 3.04 9.30
CA THR A 148 14.38 2.76 8.63
C THR A 148 13.81 4.03 8.02
N THR A 149 13.78 4.06 6.69
CA THR A 149 13.12 5.10 5.91
C THR A 149 11.97 4.48 5.12
N LEU A 150 10.84 5.17 5.04
CA LEU A 150 9.72 4.80 4.19
C LEU A 150 9.66 5.75 2.99
N LEU A 151 9.56 5.17 1.80
CA LEU A 151 9.29 5.90 0.57
C LEU A 151 7.83 5.69 0.21
N VAL A 152 7.02 6.75 0.28
CA VAL A 152 5.59 6.75 -0.04
C VAL A 152 5.42 7.17 -1.50
N TRP A 153 4.79 6.33 -2.31
CA TRP A 153 4.60 6.55 -3.74
C TRP A 153 3.17 6.23 -4.17
N GLY A 154 2.74 6.86 -5.26
CA GLY A 154 1.41 6.68 -5.83
C GLY A 154 1.46 5.95 -7.17
N LEU A 155 0.41 5.20 -7.48
CA LEU A 155 0.15 4.58 -8.78
C LEU A 155 -1.25 4.95 -9.22
N ARG A 156 -1.39 5.45 -10.46
CA ARG A 156 -2.69 5.74 -11.08
C ARG A 156 -2.85 4.87 -12.32
N THR A 157 -3.94 4.12 -12.40
CA THR A 157 -4.35 3.37 -13.61
C THR A 157 -5.76 3.75 -14.03
N GLU A 158 -6.02 3.85 -15.33
CA GLU A 158 -7.35 4.16 -15.87
C GLU A 158 -7.57 3.49 -17.23
N SER A 159 -8.75 2.93 -17.46
CA SER A 159 -9.12 2.32 -18.74
C SER A 159 -9.51 3.33 -19.81
N TYR A 160 -9.47 2.87 -21.06
CA TYR A 160 -9.96 3.59 -22.23
C TYR A 160 -11.45 3.36 -22.42
N GLU A 161 -12.20 4.47 -22.46
CA GLU A 161 -13.64 4.55 -22.78
C GLU A 161 -14.55 3.62 -21.95
N ALA A 162 -15.86 3.88 -22.00
CA ALA A 162 -16.83 3.40 -21.01
C ALA A 162 -17.37 1.98 -21.31
N CYS A 163 -17.71 1.26 -20.23
CA CYS A 163 -18.32 -0.08 -20.17
C CYS A 163 -17.40 -1.28 -20.56
N PRO A 164 -16.52 -1.76 -19.65
CA PRO A 164 -16.31 -1.26 -18.29
C PRO A 164 -15.30 -0.11 -18.24
N TYR A 165 -15.72 1.01 -17.66
CA TYR A 165 -14.77 2.05 -17.23
C TYR A 165 -14.18 1.64 -15.88
N SER A 166 -12.88 1.79 -15.70
CA SER A 166 -12.23 1.61 -14.41
C SER A 166 -11.16 2.67 -14.18
N HIS A 167 -11.02 3.07 -12.92
CA HIS A 167 -9.95 3.93 -12.45
C HIS A 167 -9.45 3.42 -11.09
N ASP A 168 -8.16 3.59 -10.87
CA ASP A 168 -7.48 3.28 -9.63
C ASP A 168 -6.44 4.36 -9.33
N LYS A 169 -6.42 4.82 -8.09
CA LYS A 169 -5.34 5.58 -7.50
C LYS A 169 -4.96 4.89 -6.20
N SER A 170 -3.79 4.28 -6.18
CA SER A 170 -3.26 3.58 -5.01
C SER A 170 -2.03 4.31 -4.46
N VAL A 171 -1.90 4.36 -3.15
CA VAL A 171 -0.75 4.88 -2.43
C VAL A 171 -0.11 3.73 -1.68
N TYR A 172 1.19 3.55 -1.88
CA TYR A 172 2.00 2.52 -1.26
C TYR A 172 3.09 3.16 -0.40
N PHE A 173 3.58 2.41 0.57
CA PHE A 173 4.89 2.69 1.18
C PHE A 173 5.84 1.53 0.91
N THR A 174 7.09 1.85 0.66
CA THR A 174 8.21 0.91 0.57
C THR A 174 9.14 1.15 1.75
N ILE A 175 9.48 0.09 2.48
CA ILE A 175 10.38 0.11 3.62
C ILE A 175 11.82 -0.07 3.11
N ILE A 176 12.68 0.89 3.47
CA ILE A 176 14.12 0.85 3.25
C ILE A 176 14.79 0.68 4.61
N ARG A 177 15.43 -0.48 4.83
CA ARG A 177 16.20 -0.79 6.05
C ARG A 177 17.66 -0.99 5.69
N ASP A 178 18.53 -0.23 6.34
CA ASP A 178 19.98 -0.27 6.09
C ASP A 178 20.34 -0.14 4.61
N GLY A 179 19.56 0.67 3.88
CA GLY A 179 19.74 0.96 2.47
C GLY A 179 19.28 -0.09 1.48
N ALA A 180 18.62 -1.14 1.95
CA ALA A 180 17.96 -2.14 1.10
C ALA A 180 16.44 -2.08 1.25
N VAL A 181 15.73 -2.41 0.17
CA VAL A 181 14.28 -2.62 0.24
C VAL A 181 14.00 -3.87 1.05
N SER A 182 13.21 -3.74 2.10
CA SER A 182 12.90 -4.82 3.06
C SER A 182 11.42 -5.18 3.11
N GLY A 183 10.55 -4.37 2.52
CA GLY A 183 9.12 -4.63 2.44
C GLY A 183 8.36 -3.48 1.80
N GLY A 184 7.06 -3.67 1.65
CA GLY A 184 6.16 -2.65 1.12
C GLY A 184 4.70 -3.07 1.27
N PHE A 185 3.82 -2.09 1.42
CA PHE A 185 2.38 -2.33 1.59
C PHE A 185 1.53 -1.20 1.04
N LEU A 186 0.23 -1.45 0.90
CA LEU A 186 -0.76 -0.43 0.56
C LEU A 186 -1.03 0.48 1.77
N LEU A 187 -1.12 1.79 1.53
CA LEU A 187 -1.47 2.79 2.54
C LEU A 187 -2.77 3.54 2.24
N GLY A 188 -3.22 3.54 0.98
CA GLY A 188 -4.49 4.14 0.62
C GLY A 188 -4.89 3.79 -0.81
N ARG A 189 -6.18 3.88 -1.11
CA ARG A 189 -6.71 3.57 -2.44
C ARG A 189 -8.02 4.31 -2.70
N LEU A 190 -8.19 4.78 -3.91
CA LEU A 190 -9.48 5.15 -4.49
C LEU A 190 -9.62 4.37 -5.78
N MET A 191 -10.65 3.55 -5.86
CA MET A 191 -10.94 2.79 -7.07
C MET A 191 -12.42 2.89 -7.41
N GLY A 192 -12.70 2.86 -8.69
CA GLY A 192 -14.05 2.72 -9.19
C GLY A 192 -14.08 1.95 -10.48
N ALA A 193 -15.14 1.17 -10.67
CA ALA A 193 -15.45 0.47 -11.89
C ALA A 193 -16.94 0.64 -12.18
N ALA A 194 -17.30 0.81 -13.45
CA ALA A 194 -18.69 0.97 -13.85
C ALA A 194 -18.93 0.31 -15.21
N ASP A 195 -19.99 -0.48 -15.27
CA ASP A 195 -20.58 -1.04 -16.47
C ASP A 195 -22.11 -1.00 -16.30
N ALA A 196 -22.75 0.03 -16.86
CA ALA A 196 -24.14 0.36 -16.54
C ALA A 196 -25.07 -0.85 -16.74
N PRO A 197 -25.99 -1.14 -15.79
CA PRO A 197 -26.35 -0.32 -14.63
C PRO A 197 -25.48 -0.54 -13.38
N VAL A 198 -24.46 -1.40 -13.45
CA VAL A 198 -23.62 -1.82 -12.32
C VAL A 198 -22.44 -0.88 -12.15
N TYR A 199 -22.08 -0.62 -10.90
CA TYR A 199 -20.90 0.10 -10.51
C TYR A 199 -20.38 -0.40 -9.17
N MET A 200 -19.09 -0.14 -8.95
CA MET A 200 -18.40 -0.39 -7.71
C MET A 200 -17.49 0.80 -7.42
N ASN A 201 -17.48 1.26 -6.18
CA ASN A 201 -16.51 2.22 -5.68
C ASN A 201 -15.92 1.66 -4.40
N ALA A 202 -14.59 1.64 -4.30
CA ALA A 202 -13.91 1.30 -3.06
C ALA A 202 -12.88 2.34 -2.69
N GLN A 203 -12.76 2.56 -1.39
CA GLN A 203 -11.87 3.52 -0.79
C GLN A 203 -11.14 2.86 0.38
N ILE A 204 -9.84 3.09 0.46
CA ILE A 204 -9.00 2.73 1.60
C ILE A 204 -8.29 4.00 2.03
N GLN A 205 -8.45 4.36 3.30
CA GLN A 205 -7.73 5.46 3.94
C GLN A 205 -6.76 4.92 4.97
N GLY A 206 -5.56 5.45 5.02
CA GLY A 206 -4.51 4.96 5.92
C GLY A 206 -4.02 6.01 6.90
N ASN A 207 -3.62 5.53 8.06
CA ASN A 207 -2.90 6.29 9.06
C ASN A 207 -1.67 5.46 9.49
N LEU A 208 -0.49 6.06 9.43
CA LEU A 208 0.77 5.43 9.82
C LEU A 208 1.44 6.26 10.92
N GLU A 209 1.72 5.62 12.04
CA GLU A 209 2.38 6.20 13.20
C GLU A 209 3.91 6.11 13.05
N LYS A 210 4.63 6.98 13.76
CA LYS A 210 6.10 7.01 13.72
C LYS A 210 6.73 5.71 14.24
N ASP A 211 6.06 5.01 15.15
CA ASP A 211 6.48 3.70 15.68
C ASP A 211 6.16 2.52 14.73
N GLY A 212 5.71 2.81 13.51
CA GLY A 212 5.45 1.84 12.46
C GLY A 212 4.08 1.19 12.53
N ARG A 213 3.26 1.47 13.56
CA ARG A 213 1.87 0.99 13.59
C ARG A 213 1.06 1.70 12.52
N PHE A 214 0.25 0.95 11.79
CA PHE A 214 -0.69 1.52 10.84
C PHE A 214 -2.09 0.95 10.98
N THR A 215 -3.06 1.76 10.56
CA THR A 215 -4.47 1.37 10.44
C THR A 215 -4.97 1.80 9.07
N LEU A 216 -5.68 0.90 8.40
CA LEU A 216 -6.37 1.16 7.14
C LEU A 216 -7.87 0.98 7.35
N GLU A 217 -8.65 1.96 6.95
CA GLU A 217 -10.11 1.91 6.94
C GLU A 217 -10.57 1.72 5.50
N ALA A 218 -11.13 0.56 5.20
CA ALA A 218 -11.65 0.21 3.89
C ALA A 218 -13.17 0.34 3.87
N ARG A 219 -13.68 0.89 2.76
CA ARG A 219 -15.09 1.03 2.47
C ARG A 219 -15.32 0.65 1.00
N SER A 220 -16.27 -0.24 0.74
CA SER A 220 -16.70 -0.56 -0.62
C SER A 220 -18.21 -0.37 -0.74
N ILE A 221 -18.64 0.15 -1.88
CA ILE A 221 -20.04 0.29 -2.27
C ILE A 221 -20.17 -0.37 -3.64
N ASN A 222 -21.12 -1.28 -3.78
CA ASN A 222 -21.53 -1.82 -5.07
C ASN A 222 -23.05 -1.83 -5.17
N ASN A 223 -23.56 -1.79 -6.39
CA ASN A 223 -24.94 -2.15 -6.69
C ASN A 223 -24.95 -3.48 -7.45
N ASP A 224 -25.82 -4.39 -7.03
CA ASP A 224 -25.99 -5.66 -7.74
C ASP A 224 -26.94 -5.46 -8.93
N GLU A 225 -26.82 -6.32 -9.94
CA GLU A 225 -27.80 -6.37 -11.02
C GLU A 225 -29.21 -6.59 -10.45
N GLY A 226 -30.09 -5.60 -10.64
CA GLY A 226 -31.48 -5.63 -10.19
C GLY A 226 -31.75 -4.98 -8.83
N SER A 227 -30.77 -4.36 -8.17
CA SER A 227 -30.99 -3.58 -6.93
C SER A 227 -31.20 -2.09 -7.23
N GLU A 228 -32.38 -1.73 -7.76
CA GLU A 228 -32.74 -0.32 -8.05
C GLU A 228 -32.91 0.55 -6.79
N ASP A 229 -33.07 -0.07 -5.62
CA ASP A 229 -33.44 0.61 -4.38
C ASP A 229 -32.34 0.60 -3.30
N PHE A 230 -31.31 -0.24 -3.44
CA PHE A 230 -30.25 -0.37 -2.44
C PHE A 230 -28.87 -0.64 -3.03
N GLU A 231 -27.85 -0.25 -2.27
CA GLU A 231 -26.44 -0.59 -2.46
C GLU A 231 -25.95 -1.47 -1.31
N MET A 232 -24.96 -2.31 -1.56
CA MET A 232 -24.26 -3.01 -0.49
C MET A 232 -23.06 -2.20 -0.03
N LEU A 233 -23.02 -1.89 1.26
CA LEU A 233 -21.90 -1.23 1.92
C LEU A 233 -21.10 -2.28 2.69
N GLU A 234 -19.83 -2.42 2.33
CA GLU A 234 -18.86 -3.23 3.05
C GLU A 234 -17.84 -2.32 3.73
N LYS A 235 -17.43 -2.70 4.94
CA LYS A 235 -16.41 -2.02 5.72
C LYS A 235 -15.45 -3.02 6.31
N ALA A 236 -14.18 -2.66 6.32
CA ALA A 236 -13.15 -3.44 6.99
C ALA A 236 -12.10 -2.51 7.58
N ARG A 237 -11.55 -2.90 8.73
CA ARG A 237 -10.38 -2.27 9.33
C ARG A 237 -9.21 -3.24 9.23
N TYR A 238 -8.07 -2.74 8.79
CA TYR A 238 -6.81 -3.48 8.78
C TYR A 238 -5.82 -2.81 9.71
N THR A 239 -5.07 -3.59 10.46
CA THR A 239 -4.00 -3.10 11.33
C THR A 239 -2.75 -3.90 11.11
N GLY A 240 -1.61 -3.23 11.14
CA GLY A 240 -0.30 -3.89 11.09
C GLY A 240 0.77 -3.02 11.71
N GLN A 241 2.01 -3.51 11.67
CA GLN A 241 3.14 -2.80 12.23
C GLN A 241 4.39 -3.04 11.40
N VAL A 242 5.20 -2.00 11.23
CA VAL A 242 6.59 -2.11 10.78
C VAL A 242 7.50 -2.16 12.01
N THR A 243 8.24 -3.24 12.19
CA THR A 243 9.19 -3.43 13.29
C THR A 243 10.53 -3.86 12.72
N ASP A 244 11.61 -3.20 13.15
CA ASP A 244 12.97 -3.45 12.67
C ASP A 244 13.09 -3.45 11.14
N GLY A 245 12.40 -2.51 10.50
CA GLY A 245 12.38 -2.40 9.04
C GLY A 245 11.67 -3.56 8.32
N LYS A 246 10.85 -4.35 9.00
CA LYS A 246 10.06 -5.44 8.39
C LYS A 246 8.58 -5.22 8.62
N LEU A 247 7.77 -5.54 7.62
CA LEU A 247 6.32 -5.58 7.77
C LEU A 247 5.94 -6.81 8.58
N GLY A 248 5.27 -6.60 9.71
CA GLY A 248 4.62 -7.64 10.49
C GLY A 248 3.36 -8.19 9.82
N ALA A 249 2.68 -9.10 10.49
CA ALA A 249 1.39 -9.59 10.03
C ALA A 249 0.35 -8.46 9.99
N VAL A 250 -0.50 -8.48 8.98
CA VAL A 250 -1.65 -7.58 8.86
C VAL A 250 -2.88 -8.35 9.29
N THR A 251 -3.62 -7.80 10.25
CA THR A 251 -4.88 -8.38 10.76
C THR A 251 -6.05 -7.55 10.28
N ASP A 252 -7.16 -8.21 9.97
CA ASP A 252 -8.39 -7.56 9.52
C ASP A 252 -9.57 -7.79 10.48
N VAL A 253 -10.46 -6.80 10.52
CA VAL A 253 -11.79 -6.88 11.14
C VAL A 253 -12.80 -6.43 10.10
N LYS A 254 -13.56 -7.38 9.55
CA LYS A 254 -14.60 -7.12 8.54
C LYS A 254 -15.97 -6.98 9.20
N GLU A 255 -16.68 -5.91 8.89
CA GLU A 255 -18.07 -5.75 9.29
C GLU A 255 -18.98 -6.58 8.38
N LYS A 256 -20.16 -6.98 8.89
CA LYS A 256 -21.17 -7.60 8.03
C LYS A 256 -21.64 -6.58 6.99
N PRO A 257 -21.72 -6.94 5.71
CA PRO A 257 -22.27 -6.07 4.68
C PRO A 257 -23.69 -5.59 5.05
N VAL A 258 -23.97 -4.31 4.81
CA VAL A 258 -25.28 -3.71 5.09
C VAL A 258 -25.90 -3.13 3.82
N LYS A 259 -27.22 -3.27 3.67
CA LYS A 259 -27.98 -2.62 2.61
C LYS A 259 -28.20 -1.15 2.97
N VAL A 260 -27.88 -0.26 2.04
CA VAL A 260 -28.07 1.19 2.19
C VAL A 260 -29.01 1.65 1.08
N ALA A 261 -30.03 2.44 1.42
CA ALA A 261 -30.97 2.96 0.43
C ALA A 261 -30.28 3.97 -0.50
N ILE A 262 -30.53 3.85 -1.80
CA ILE A 262 -30.01 4.79 -2.81
C ILE A 262 -30.72 6.13 -2.62
N LYS A 263 -29.98 7.19 -2.28
CA LYS A 263 -30.53 8.54 -2.25
C LYS A 263 -30.73 9.03 -3.68
N LYS A 264 -31.99 9.07 -4.14
CA LYS A 264 -32.36 9.74 -5.39
C LYS A 264 -32.15 11.25 -5.20
N SER A 265 -31.09 11.78 -5.83
CA SER A 265 -30.77 13.21 -5.89
C SER A 265 -31.68 13.95 -6.85
#